data_AF-A0A2N6AC01-F1
#
_entry.id   AF-A0A2N6AC01-F1
#
_cell.length_a   1.000
_cell.length_b   1.000
_cell.length_c   1.000
_cell.angle_alpha   90.00
_cell.angle_beta   90.00
_cell.angle_gamma   90.00
#
_symmetry.space_group_name_H-M   'P 1'
#
loop_
_entity.id
_entity.type
_entity.pdbx_description
1 polymer ?
#
loop_
_entity_poly.entity_id
_entity_poly.type
_entity_poly.pdbx_seq_one_letter_code
_entity_poly.pdbx_strand_id
1 'polypeptide(L)'
;MTFDQAYNWLLSLSNMPRKEYMSDPRKCGWYLKRLQFFLDILGNPEKKIPHYIHVTGTSGKGSTVSFLHSILHASGKKVGSTYSPHPTSITERWRIGNAYMTKREFVELIEYIKPKLDEYIRTTPYDMLSFFELTEAIGFVYFVKKKIQWCVLEVACGGRYDASNIIPHKDIAGITNIGLDHVGIIGNNKLEIAHEKAGIIKTNCTVFTSEKNKKIHNIIEAECKKKKVSLYTHSSRSEKIFDLNVLGKHQIKNAELCFDIAKYLHISKKDIQTGLKNAHQPLRMEIVSQIPMIILDGAHNPDKIKSTVETTSDILRS
;
A
#
# COMPACT_ATOMS: atom_id res chain seq x y z
N MET A 1 21.16 7.16 -18.55
CA MET A 1 20.62 8.50 -18.19
C MET A 1 20.88 8.80 -16.71
N THR A 2 20.82 10.06 -16.27
CA THR A 2 20.94 10.38 -14.82
C THR A 2 19.64 10.04 -14.07
N PHE A 3 19.69 10.00 -12.74
CA PHE A 3 18.50 9.80 -11.91
C PHE A 3 17.43 10.88 -12.16
N ASP A 4 17.83 12.16 -12.20
CA ASP A 4 16.87 13.26 -12.42
C ASP A 4 16.27 13.21 -13.82
N GLN A 5 17.04 12.82 -14.84
CA GLN A 5 16.51 12.58 -16.19
C GLN A 5 15.48 11.44 -16.21
N ALA A 6 15.78 10.33 -15.51
CA ALA A 6 14.86 9.20 -15.41
C ALA A 6 13.58 9.57 -14.67
N TYR A 7 13.70 10.34 -13.57
CA TYR A 7 12.55 10.78 -12.79
C TYR A 7 11.68 11.79 -13.53
N ASN A 8 12.29 12.79 -14.18
CA ASN A 8 11.59 13.76 -15.01
C ASN A 8 10.90 13.11 -16.21
N TRP A 9 11.51 12.07 -16.80
CA TRP A 9 10.86 11.26 -17.82
C TRP A 9 9.61 10.55 -17.29
N LEU A 10 9.66 9.98 -16.09
CA LEU A 10 8.49 9.35 -15.48
C LEU A 10 7.39 10.38 -15.17
N LEU A 11 7.78 11.56 -14.68
CA LEU A 11 6.84 12.66 -14.39
C LEU A 11 6.18 13.23 -15.64
N SER A 12 6.90 13.36 -16.75
CA SER A 12 6.37 13.94 -17.98
C SER A 12 5.17 13.16 -18.54
N LEU A 13 5.09 11.85 -18.25
CA LEU A 13 3.93 11.02 -18.59
C LEU A 13 2.66 11.44 -17.86
N SER A 14 2.78 12.08 -16.69
CA SER A 14 1.62 12.62 -15.97
C SER A 14 0.98 13.80 -16.70
N ASN A 15 1.78 14.52 -17.49
CA ASN A 15 1.38 15.70 -18.27
C ASN A 15 0.77 15.32 -19.63
N MET A 16 0.83 14.04 -20.04
CA MET A 16 0.15 13.61 -21.25
C MET A 16 -1.37 13.66 -21.03
N PRO A 17 -2.12 14.33 -21.91
CA PRO A 17 -3.57 14.41 -21.80
C PRO A 17 -4.15 13.01 -21.92
N ARG A 18 -4.96 12.63 -20.92
CA ARG A 18 -5.67 11.36 -20.86
C ARG A 18 -7.14 11.62 -21.10
N LYS A 19 -7.73 10.93 -22.06
CA LYS A 19 -9.15 11.02 -22.38
C LYS A 19 -10.01 10.34 -21.30
N GLU A 20 -9.46 9.36 -20.59
CA GLU A 20 -10.28 8.41 -19.80
C GLU A 20 -9.92 8.30 -18.31
N TYR A 21 -8.89 8.97 -17.83
CA TYR A 21 -8.41 8.75 -16.46
C TYR A 21 -9.25 9.47 -15.40
N MET A 22 -9.97 8.69 -14.59
CA MET A 22 -10.80 9.13 -13.46
C MET A 22 -11.91 10.13 -13.83
N SER A 23 -12.27 10.22 -15.11
CA SER A 23 -13.30 11.13 -15.64
C SER A 23 -14.70 10.49 -15.68
N ASP A 24 -14.79 9.16 -15.73
CA ASP A 24 -16.05 8.42 -15.69
C ASP A 24 -15.92 7.17 -14.80
N PRO A 25 -16.60 7.12 -13.63
CA PRO A 25 -16.63 5.94 -12.77
C PRO A 25 -17.06 4.65 -13.47
N ARG A 26 -17.83 4.74 -14.56
CA ARG A 26 -18.29 3.59 -15.37
C ARG A 26 -17.17 3.00 -16.22
N LYS A 27 -16.09 3.74 -16.47
CA LYS A 27 -14.90 3.30 -17.22
C LYS A 27 -13.75 2.84 -16.33
N CYS A 28 -13.88 2.89 -15.00
CA CYS A 28 -12.81 2.49 -14.08
C CYS A 28 -12.33 1.04 -14.25
N GLY A 29 -13.19 0.15 -14.75
CA GLY A 29 -12.79 -1.22 -15.09
C GLY A 29 -11.74 -1.32 -16.20
N TRP A 30 -11.56 -0.27 -17.01
CA TRP A 30 -10.56 -0.24 -18.07
C TRP A 30 -9.15 0.03 -17.54
N TYR A 31 -8.99 0.63 -16.35
CA TYR A 31 -7.67 0.94 -15.78
C TYR A 31 -6.86 -0.34 -15.55
N LEU A 32 -7.50 -1.35 -14.95
CA LEU A 32 -6.85 -2.65 -14.74
C LEU A 32 -6.53 -3.36 -16.06
N LYS A 33 -7.40 -3.25 -17.09
CA LYS A 33 -7.14 -3.83 -18.42
C LYS A 33 -5.97 -3.12 -19.12
N ARG A 34 -5.93 -1.79 -19.02
CA ARG A 34 -4.87 -0.93 -19.54
C ARG A 34 -3.52 -1.31 -18.93
N LEU A 35 -3.46 -1.43 -17.61
CA LEU A 35 -2.26 -1.89 -16.91
C LEU A 35 -1.91 -3.34 -17.27
N GLN A 36 -2.89 -4.25 -17.32
CA GLN A 36 -2.64 -5.64 -17.71
C GLN A 36 -1.96 -5.74 -19.07
N PHE A 37 -2.45 -5.00 -20.07
CA PHE A 37 -1.86 -5.01 -21.41
C PHE A 37 -0.37 -4.63 -21.39
N PHE A 38 0.00 -3.66 -20.56
CA PHE A 38 1.40 -3.31 -20.38
C PHE A 38 2.20 -4.39 -19.63
N LEU A 39 1.61 -5.00 -18.60
CA LEU A 39 2.23 -6.11 -17.89
C LEU A 39 2.44 -7.33 -18.80
N ASP A 40 1.54 -7.58 -19.76
CA ASP A 40 1.68 -8.63 -20.76
C ASP A 40 2.94 -8.41 -21.62
N ILE A 41 3.18 -7.17 -22.08
CA ILE A 41 4.41 -6.74 -22.79
C ILE A 41 5.66 -6.93 -21.92
N LEU A 42 5.55 -6.68 -20.62
CA LEU A 42 6.62 -6.90 -19.64
C LEU A 42 6.82 -8.38 -19.25
N GLY A 43 6.05 -9.29 -19.85
CA GLY A 43 6.14 -10.72 -19.56
C GLY A 43 5.56 -11.10 -18.21
N ASN A 44 4.47 -10.43 -17.79
CA ASN A 44 3.64 -10.73 -16.63
C ASN A 44 4.41 -10.83 -15.29
N PRO A 45 5.15 -9.79 -14.86
CA PRO A 45 5.93 -9.85 -13.62
C PRO A 45 5.07 -10.04 -12.35
N GLU A 46 3.84 -9.53 -12.34
CA GLU A 46 2.86 -9.70 -11.25
C GLU A 46 2.44 -11.17 -11.03
N LYS A 47 2.57 -12.02 -12.05
CA LYS A 47 2.27 -13.47 -11.95
C LYS A 47 3.45 -14.29 -11.44
N LYS A 48 4.63 -13.68 -11.32
CA LYS A 48 5.88 -14.36 -10.94
C LYS A 48 6.22 -14.21 -9.45
N ILE A 49 5.46 -13.43 -8.70
CA ILE A 49 5.64 -13.26 -7.26
C ILE A 49 4.76 -14.29 -6.53
N PRO A 50 5.33 -15.13 -5.65
CA PRO A 50 4.58 -16.23 -5.01
C PRO A 50 3.45 -15.79 -4.09
N HIS A 51 3.67 -14.77 -3.25
CA HIS A 51 2.70 -14.39 -2.21
C HIS A 51 2.45 -12.88 -2.17
N TYR A 52 1.21 -12.52 -1.89
CA TYR A 52 0.72 -11.15 -1.82
C TYR A 52 -0.10 -10.88 -0.56
N ILE A 53 0.23 -9.79 0.12
CA ILE A 53 -0.63 -9.15 1.12
C ILE A 53 -1.03 -7.78 0.59
N HIS A 54 -2.33 -7.54 0.44
CA HIS A 54 -2.85 -6.31 -0.15
C HIS A 54 -3.58 -5.48 0.91
N VAL A 55 -3.14 -4.24 1.13
CA VAL A 55 -3.63 -3.40 2.23
C VAL A 55 -4.32 -2.14 1.72
N THR A 56 -5.57 -1.93 2.12
CA THR A 56 -6.31 -0.69 1.92
C THR A 56 -6.87 -0.13 3.23
N GLY A 57 -7.48 1.05 3.14
CA GLY A 57 -8.03 1.81 4.26
C GLY A 57 -7.93 3.32 4.04
N THR A 58 -8.47 4.10 4.95
CA THR A 58 -8.36 5.56 4.92
C THR A 58 -7.05 6.01 5.55
N SER A 59 -6.78 5.58 6.77
CA SER A 59 -5.56 5.88 7.52
C SER A 59 -4.85 4.59 7.97
N GLY A 60 -3.52 4.66 8.15
CA GLY A 60 -2.73 3.53 8.64
C GLY A 60 -2.34 2.48 7.60
N LYS A 61 -2.65 2.67 6.31
CA LYS A 61 -2.24 1.77 5.21
C LYS A 61 -0.71 1.58 5.19
N GLY A 62 0.04 2.64 4.90
CA GLY A 62 1.50 2.57 4.87
C GLY A 62 2.15 2.10 6.18
N SER A 63 1.56 2.41 7.35
CA SER A 63 2.07 1.91 8.63
C SER A 63 1.84 0.41 8.77
N THR A 64 0.66 -0.08 8.39
CA THR A 64 0.34 -1.52 8.33
C THR A 64 1.27 -2.24 7.34
N VAL A 65 1.51 -1.66 6.17
CA VAL A 65 2.47 -2.21 5.19
C VAL A 65 3.89 -2.23 5.75
N SER A 66 4.34 -1.17 6.45
CA SER A 66 5.66 -1.13 7.07
C SER A 66 5.82 -2.17 8.19
N PHE A 67 4.81 -2.32 9.05
CA PHE A 67 4.80 -3.36 10.08
C PHE A 67 4.85 -4.76 9.47
N LEU A 68 3.97 -5.08 8.51
CA LEU A 68 3.94 -6.39 7.86
C LEU A 68 5.26 -6.69 7.12
N HIS A 69 5.82 -5.70 6.41
CA HIS A 69 7.12 -5.83 5.76
C HIS A 69 8.21 -6.19 6.79
N SER A 70 8.27 -5.43 7.89
CA SER A 70 9.28 -5.64 8.93
C SER A 70 9.12 -6.99 9.65
N ILE A 71 7.88 -7.42 9.93
CA ILE A 71 7.57 -8.73 10.51
C ILE A 71 7.98 -9.87 9.58
N LEU A 72 7.62 -9.79 8.30
CA LEU A 72 7.99 -10.82 7.31
C LEU A 72 9.51 -10.90 7.16
N HIS A 73 10.18 -9.75 7.07
CA HIS A 73 11.64 -9.66 6.99
C HIS A 73 12.32 -10.25 8.24
N ALA A 74 11.82 -9.92 9.44
CA ALA A 74 12.33 -10.49 10.70
C ALA A 74 12.17 -12.01 10.77
N SER A 75 11.12 -12.56 10.14
CA SER A 75 10.91 -14.02 10.01
C SER A 75 11.79 -14.70 8.94
N GLY A 76 12.75 -13.99 8.35
CA GLY A 76 13.68 -14.51 7.35
C GLY A 76 13.13 -14.59 5.92
N LYS A 77 11.92 -14.05 5.65
CA LYS A 77 11.31 -14.08 4.32
C LYS A 77 11.90 -13.00 3.42
N LYS A 78 12.08 -13.29 2.13
CA LYS A 78 12.40 -12.28 1.12
C LYS A 78 11.16 -11.47 0.77
N VAL A 79 11.06 -10.28 1.36
CA VAL A 79 9.89 -9.42 1.23
C VAL A 79 10.19 -8.14 0.46
N GLY A 80 9.27 -7.74 -0.41
CA GLY A 80 9.21 -6.42 -1.01
C GLY A 80 7.91 -5.71 -0.63
N SER A 81 7.91 -4.39 -0.59
CA SER A 81 6.71 -3.60 -0.33
C SER A 81 6.63 -2.35 -1.19
N THR A 82 5.39 -1.95 -1.49
CA THR A 82 5.10 -0.69 -2.19
C THR A 82 4.50 0.33 -1.24
N TYR A 83 4.84 1.60 -1.46
CA TYR A 83 4.33 2.73 -0.69
C TYR A 83 3.81 3.85 -1.58
N SER A 84 2.82 4.59 -1.09
CA SER A 84 2.37 5.81 -1.76
C SER A 84 1.73 6.83 -0.80
N PRO A 85 1.96 8.15 -0.98
CA PRO A 85 3.03 8.75 -1.80
C PRO A 85 4.44 8.49 -1.21
N HIS A 86 5.49 9.02 -1.85
CA HIS A 86 6.84 9.04 -1.27
C HIS A 86 7.11 10.36 -0.53
N PRO A 87 7.74 10.31 0.65
CA PRO A 87 8.22 11.48 1.39
C PRO A 87 9.20 12.40 0.66
N THR A 88 10.26 11.85 0.07
CA THR A 88 11.39 12.66 -0.43
C THR A 88 11.84 12.20 -1.82
N SER A 89 12.13 10.91 -1.99
CA SER A 89 12.58 10.34 -3.25
C SER A 89 11.56 9.32 -3.79
N ILE A 90 11.33 9.32 -5.11
CA ILE A 90 10.46 8.34 -5.77
C ILE A 90 10.82 6.88 -5.44
N THR A 91 12.10 6.63 -5.16
CA THR A 91 12.61 5.30 -4.83
C THR A 91 12.07 4.74 -3.52
N GLU A 92 11.58 5.59 -2.60
CA GLU A 92 10.96 5.19 -1.34
C GLU A 92 9.64 4.43 -1.56
N ARG A 93 9.08 4.50 -2.77
CA ARG A 93 7.90 3.71 -3.15
C ARG A 93 8.18 2.21 -3.20
N TRP A 94 9.43 1.76 -3.25
CA TRP A 94 9.77 0.34 -3.36
C TRP A 94 10.85 -0.04 -2.35
N ARG A 95 10.54 -0.97 -1.45
CA ARG A 95 11.47 -1.45 -0.42
C ARG A 95 11.69 -2.95 -0.56
N ILE A 96 12.92 -3.41 -0.31
CA ILE A 96 13.24 -4.84 -0.15
C ILE A 96 14.15 -4.98 1.06
N GLY A 97 13.79 -5.86 2.00
CA GLY A 97 14.49 -5.97 3.27
C GLY A 97 14.56 -4.63 4.00
N ASN A 98 15.76 -4.15 4.32
CA ASN A 98 15.93 -2.90 5.08
C ASN A 98 16.21 -1.66 4.20
N ALA A 99 16.22 -1.80 2.87
CA ALA A 99 16.58 -0.70 1.97
C ALA A 99 15.46 -0.40 0.96
N TYR A 100 15.31 0.88 0.65
CA TYR A 100 14.57 1.33 -0.52
C TYR A 100 15.38 1.05 -1.80
N MET A 101 14.70 1.07 -2.95
CA MET A 101 15.35 1.01 -4.26
C MET A 101 16.45 2.08 -4.35
N THR A 102 17.59 1.73 -4.92
CA THR A 102 18.66 2.72 -5.15
C THR A 102 18.36 3.56 -6.40
N LYS A 103 18.92 4.78 -6.46
CA LYS A 103 18.83 5.63 -7.66
C LYS A 103 19.33 4.94 -8.92
N ARG A 104 20.38 4.11 -8.80
CA ARG A 104 20.94 3.33 -9.91
C ARG A 104 19.94 2.28 -10.41
N GLU A 105 19.36 1.49 -9.51
CA GLU A 105 18.35 0.50 -9.88
C GLU A 105 17.11 1.14 -10.52
N PHE A 106 16.70 2.31 -10.02
CA PHE A 106 15.62 3.07 -10.64
C PHE A 106 15.94 3.45 -12.09
N VAL A 107 17.13 3.99 -12.35
CA VAL A 107 17.57 4.32 -13.71
C VAL A 107 17.58 3.08 -14.61
N GLU A 108 18.15 1.97 -14.14
CA GLU A 108 18.20 0.71 -14.89
C GLU A 108 16.79 0.17 -15.21
N LEU A 109 15.83 0.34 -14.30
CA LEU A 109 14.43 -0.04 -14.51
C LEU A 109 13.74 0.87 -15.52
N ILE A 110 13.98 2.18 -15.46
CA ILE A 110 13.44 3.14 -16.42
C ILE A 110 14.00 2.87 -17.82
N GLU A 111 15.30 2.63 -17.96
CA GLU A 111 15.93 2.26 -19.23
C GLU A 111 15.36 0.96 -19.82
N TYR A 112 15.03 -0.02 -18.96
CA TYR A 112 14.35 -1.25 -19.38
C TYR A 112 12.89 -1.01 -19.80
N ILE A 113 12.16 -0.15 -19.09
CA ILE A 113 10.72 0.09 -19.27
C ILE A 113 10.42 0.99 -20.47
N LYS A 114 11.28 1.98 -20.76
CA LYS A 114 11.10 2.93 -21.87
C LYS A 114 10.77 2.27 -23.22
N PRO A 115 11.60 1.37 -23.77
CA PRO A 115 11.30 0.75 -25.05
C PRO A 115 10.02 -0.10 -25.03
N LYS A 116 9.65 -0.66 -23.87
CA LYS A 116 8.40 -1.40 -23.67
C LYS A 116 7.19 -0.49 -23.62
N LEU A 117 7.34 0.71 -23.06
CA LEU A 117 6.30 1.72 -23.11
C LEU A 117 6.11 2.25 -24.54
N ASP A 118 7.19 2.40 -25.31
CA ASP A 118 7.09 2.76 -26.73
C ASP A 118 6.35 1.68 -27.54
N GLU A 119 6.60 0.41 -27.24
CA GLU A 119 5.85 -0.74 -27.79
C GLU A 119 4.37 -0.67 -27.43
N TYR A 120 4.06 -0.42 -26.14
CA TYR A 120 2.70 -0.21 -25.65
C TYR A 120 2.00 0.91 -26.42
N ILE A 121 2.61 2.09 -26.54
CA ILE A 121 2.02 3.28 -27.19
C ILE A 121 1.63 2.98 -28.65
N ARG A 122 2.43 2.18 -29.36
CA ARG A 122 2.15 1.82 -30.77
C ARG A 122 1.05 0.78 -30.94
N THR A 123 0.78 -0.03 -29.91
CA THR A 123 -0.01 -1.27 -30.07
C THR A 123 -1.25 -1.33 -29.19
N THR A 124 -1.32 -0.50 -28.14
CA THR A 124 -2.40 -0.55 -27.17
C THR A 124 -3.75 -0.14 -27.78
N PRO A 125 -4.84 -0.86 -27.48
CA PRO A 125 -6.19 -0.40 -27.77
C PRO A 125 -6.71 0.58 -26.69
N TYR A 126 -5.92 0.86 -25.65
CA TYR A 126 -6.29 1.68 -24.50
C TYR A 126 -5.58 3.04 -24.50
N ASP A 127 -6.04 3.97 -23.65
CA ASP A 127 -5.37 5.26 -23.43
C ASP A 127 -3.97 5.10 -22.79
N MET A 128 -3.23 6.20 -22.61
CA MET A 128 -1.93 6.20 -21.96
C MET A 128 -2.00 5.72 -20.50
N LEU A 129 -0.98 4.99 -20.05
CA LEU A 129 -0.85 4.59 -18.64
C LEU A 129 -0.75 5.82 -17.72
N SER A 130 -1.35 5.70 -16.54
CA SER A 130 -1.17 6.68 -15.48
C SER A 130 0.20 6.55 -14.82
N PHE A 131 0.63 7.61 -14.13
CA PHE A 131 1.81 7.58 -13.27
C PHE A 131 1.76 6.44 -12.26
N PHE A 132 0.60 6.21 -11.62
CA PHE A 132 0.44 5.15 -10.62
C PHE A 132 0.53 3.76 -11.24
N GLU A 133 -0.10 3.54 -12.40
CA GLU A 133 -0.02 2.27 -13.13
C GLU A 133 1.42 1.94 -13.52
N LEU A 134 2.17 2.95 -14.01
CA LEU A 134 3.56 2.74 -14.37
C LEU A 134 4.45 2.52 -13.15
N THR A 135 4.19 3.19 -12.02
CA THR A 135 4.93 2.94 -10.77
C THR A 135 4.69 1.54 -10.21
N GLU A 136 3.47 1.00 -10.38
CA GLU A 136 3.15 -0.36 -9.97
C GLU A 136 3.89 -1.37 -10.86
N ALA A 137 3.92 -1.15 -12.18
CA ALA A 137 4.68 -1.98 -13.11
C ALA A 137 6.19 -1.97 -12.82
N ILE A 138 6.77 -0.79 -12.53
CA ILE A 138 8.18 -0.65 -12.08
C ILE A 138 8.42 -1.53 -10.84
N GLY A 139 7.51 -1.50 -9.87
CA GLY A 139 7.58 -2.30 -8.65
C GLY A 139 7.61 -3.80 -8.92
N PHE A 140 6.68 -4.31 -9.73
CA PHE A 140 6.66 -5.74 -10.06
C PHE A 140 7.92 -6.20 -10.80
N VAL A 141 8.40 -5.44 -11.78
CA VAL A 141 9.66 -5.78 -12.48
C VAL A 141 10.84 -5.80 -11.51
N TYR A 142 10.94 -4.80 -10.62
CA TYR A 142 11.98 -4.75 -9.59
C TYR A 142 11.96 -5.97 -8.67
N PHE A 143 10.78 -6.31 -8.16
CA PHE A 143 10.57 -7.42 -7.24
C PHE A 143 10.88 -8.78 -7.85
N VAL A 144 10.50 -9.01 -9.11
CA VAL A 144 10.85 -10.23 -9.84
C VAL A 144 12.36 -10.32 -10.07
N LYS A 145 13.01 -9.23 -10.51
CA LYS A 145 14.48 -9.18 -10.67
C LYS A 145 15.20 -9.52 -9.36
N LYS A 146 14.65 -9.09 -8.23
CA LYS A 146 15.20 -9.32 -6.89
C LYS A 146 14.76 -10.64 -6.24
N LYS A 147 13.92 -11.44 -6.94
CA LYS A 147 13.46 -12.76 -6.51
C LYS A 147 12.85 -12.73 -5.09
N ILE A 148 11.99 -11.75 -4.83
CA ILE A 148 11.22 -11.73 -3.58
C ILE A 148 10.21 -12.87 -3.59
N GLN A 149 9.79 -13.30 -2.39
CA GLN A 149 8.78 -14.32 -2.20
C GLN A 149 7.44 -13.72 -1.75
N TRP A 150 7.49 -12.63 -1.00
CA TRP A 150 6.33 -11.95 -0.44
C TRP A 150 6.29 -10.50 -0.87
N CYS A 151 5.15 -10.04 -1.39
CA CYS A 151 4.92 -8.65 -1.72
C CYS A 151 3.80 -8.07 -0.86
N VAL A 152 4.09 -7.00 -0.13
CA VAL A 152 3.11 -6.27 0.69
C VAL A 152 2.76 -4.96 -0.03
N LEU A 153 1.54 -4.88 -0.58
CA LEU A 153 1.11 -3.77 -1.42
C LEU A 153 0.25 -2.78 -0.65
N GLU A 154 0.62 -1.50 -0.70
CA GLU A 154 -0.25 -0.39 -0.29
C GLU A 154 -1.16 0.02 -1.46
N VAL A 155 -2.48 0.00 -1.23
CA VAL A 155 -3.42 0.66 -2.15
C VAL A 155 -3.22 2.16 -2.11
N ALA A 156 -3.06 2.79 -3.28
CA ALA A 156 -2.93 4.23 -3.39
C ALA A 156 -4.27 4.94 -3.13
N CYS A 157 -5.33 4.54 -3.83
CA CYS A 157 -6.66 5.14 -3.69
C CYS A 157 -7.79 4.12 -3.86
N GLY A 158 -8.80 4.17 -2.99
CA GLY A 158 -9.95 3.26 -3.06
C GLY A 158 -9.54 1.81 -2.83
N GLY A 159 -9.63 0.98 -3.87
CA GLY A 159 -9.22 -0.42 -3.84
C GLY A 159 -9.69 -1.21 -5.06
N ARG A 160 -10.98 -1.11 -5.41
CA ARG A 160 -11.59 -1.88 -6.50
C ARG A 160 -10.89 -1.71 -7.84
N TYR A 161 -10.53 -0.48 -8.19
CA TYR A 161 -9.91 -0.11 -9.47
C TYR A 161 -8.51 0.50 -9.31
N ASP A 162 -7.91 0.35 -8.13
CA ASP A 162 -6.53 0.77 -7.88
C ASP A 162 -5.56 -0.09 -8.69
N ALA A 163 -4.47 0.50 -9.19
CA ALA A 163 -3.47 -0.22 -9.99
C ALA A 163 -2.93 -1.46 -9.27
N SER A 164 -2.73 -1.40 -7.95
CA SER A 164 -2.25 -2.54 -7.14
C SER A 164 -3.25 -3.70 -7.07
N ASN A 165 -4.53 -3.49 -7.40
CA ASN A 165 -5.53 -4.56 -7.44
C ASN A 165 -5.43 -5.44 -8.71
N ILE A 166 -4.44 -5.20 -9.57
CA ILE A 166 -4.13 -6.02 -10.74
C ILE A 166 -3.59 -7.41 -10.39
N ILE A 167 -3.10 -7.59 -9.17
CA ILE A 167 -2.45 -8.85 -8.77
C ILE A 167 -3.38 -10.06 -8.93
N PRO A 168 -2.85 -11.17 -9.46
CA PRO A 168 -3.64 -12.32 -9.92
C PRO A 168 -4.22 -13.14 -8.76
N HIS A 169 -3.50 -13.18 -7.65
CA HIS A 169 -3.91 -13.83 -6.41
C HIS A 169 -3.51 -12.96 -5.21
N LYS A 170 -4.16 -13.22 -4.07
CA LYS A 170 -3.93 -12.54 -2.79
C LYS A 170 -4.02 -13.59 -1.70
N ASP A 171 -2.97 -13.74 -0.90
CA ASP A 171 -3.05 -14.57 0.31
C ASP A 171 -3.92 -13.86 1.36
N ILE A 172 -3.71 -12.55 1.50
CA ILE A 172 -4.37 -11.72 2.52
C ILE A 172 -4.83 -10.39 1.95
N ALA A 173 -6.06 -10.00 2.29
CA ALA A 173 -6.59 -8.65 2.09
C ALA A 173 -6.76 -7.97 3.46
N GLY A 174 -5.96 -6.94 3.73
CA GLY A 174 -6.03 -6.12 4.94
C GLY A 174 -6.81 -4.84 4.69
N ILE A 175 -7.85 -4.59 5.49
CA ILE A 175 -8.62 -3.34 5.45
C ILE A 175 -8.48 -2.67 6.82
N THR A 176 -7.81 -1.52 6.88
CA THR A 176 -7.63 -0.78 8.15
C THR A 176 -8.93 -0.10 8.59
N ASN A 177 -8.93 1.20 8.86
CA ASN A 177 -10.14 1.96 9.15
C ASN A 177 -10.76 2.53 7.87
N ILE A 178 -12.05 2.88 7.95
CA ILE A 178 -12.78 3.56 6.88
C ILE A 178 -13.27 4.92 7.39
N GLY A 179 -12.61 5.97 6.92
CA GLY A 179 -12.94 7.37 7.14
C GLY A 179 -13.33 8.07 5.84
N LEU A 180 -13.63 9.36 5.93
CA LEU A 180 -13.84 10.19 4.74
C LEU A 180 -12.47 10.56 4.16
N ASP A 181 -12.21 10.15 2.92
CA ASP A 181 -10.99 10.48 2.19
C ASP A 181 -11.27 10.37 0.68
N HIS A 182 -10.60 11.19 -0.13
CA HIS A 182 -10.81 11.25 -1.57
C HIS A 182 -12.30 11.38 -1.99
N VAL A 183 -13.02 12.25 -1.29
CA VAL A 183 -14.45 12.55 -1.55
C VAL A 183 -14.61 13.04 -2.99
N GLY A 184 -15.65 12.57 -3.68
CA GLY A 184 -15.90 12.87 -5.10
C GLY A 184 -15.10 12.00 -6.08
N ILE A 185 -14.13 11.22 -5.60
CA ILE A 185 -13.37 10.28 -6.42
C ILE A 185 -13.81 8.83 -6.18
N ILE A 186 -13.80 8.39 -4.92
CA ILE A 186 -14.11 6.99 -4.54
C ILE A 186 -15.43 6.84 -3.77
N GLY A 187 -16.16 7.94 -3.62
CA GLY A 187 -17.43 7.98 -2.90
C GLY A 187 -17.64 9.30 -2.16
N ASN A 188 -18.90 9.64 -1.91
CA ASN A 188 -19.31 10.86 -1.21
C ASN A 188 -19.57 10.62 0.28
N ASN A 189 -19.62 9.37 0.71
CA ASN A 189 -19.84 8.99 2.10
C ASN A 189 -19.06 7.72 2.48
N LYS A 190 -18.97 7.45 3.78
CA LYS A 190 -18.20 6.31 4.31
C LYS A 190 -18.67 4.94 3.78
N LEU A 191 -19.94 4.79 3.41
CA LEU A 191 -20.48 3.51 2.92
C LEU A 191 -20.04 3.25 1.47
N GLU A 192 -20.09 4.28 0.61
CA GLU A 192 -19.55 4.20 -0.75
C GLU A 192 -18.04 3.94 -0.74
N ILE A 193 -17.31 4.66 0.12
CA ILE A 193 -15.86 4.46 0.30
C ILE A 193 -15.55 3.03 0.78
N ALA A 194 -16.37 2.48 1.68
CA ALA A 194 -16.25 1.10 2.13
C ALA A 194 -16.44 0.10 0.98
N HIS A 195 -17.44 0.33 0.12
CA HIS A 195 -17.69 -0.52 -1.05
C HIS A 195 -16.53 -0.49 -2.05
N GLU A 196 -15.92 0.67 -2.29
CA GLU A 196 -14.73 0.79 -3.14
C GLU A 196 -13.52 0.07 -2.53
N LYS A 197 -13.27 0.24 -1.23
CA LYS A 197 -12.17 -0.42 -0.52
C LYS A 197 -12.35 -1.92 -0.43
N ALA A 198 -13.57 -2.41 -0.21
CA ALA A 198 -13.88 -3.85 -0.21
C ALA A 198 -13.59 -4.52 -1.56
N GLY A 199 -13.45 -3.75 -2.65
CA GLY A 199 -13.09 -4.27 -3.97
C GLY A 199 -11.70 -4.94 -4.08
N ILE A 200 -10.85 -4.84 -3.05
CA ILE A 200 -9.62 -5.63 -2.98
C ILE A 200 -9.88 -7.10 -2.63
N ILE A 201 -11.06 -7.43 -2.10
CA ILE A 201 -11.43 -8.78 -1.71
C ILE A 201 -11.64 -9.61 -2.99
N LYS A 202 -10.85 -10.66 -3.14
CA LYS A 202 -10.92 -11.62 -4.24
C LYS A 202 -11.25 -13.01 -3.69
N THR A 203 -11.50 -13.96 -4.57
CA THR A 203 -11.63 -15.37 -4.18
C THR A 203 -10.27 -15.90 -3.69
N ASN A 204 -10.29 -16.91 -2.83
CA ASN A 204 -9.09 -17.61 -2.31
C ASN A 204 -8.13 -16.71 -1.50
N CYS A 205 -8.62 -15.66 -0.85
CA CYS A 205 -7.85 -14.85 0.10
C CYS A 205 -8.46 -14.90 1.50
N THR A 206 -7.69 -14.56 2.53
CA THR A 206 -8.22 -14.32 3.88
C THR A 206 -8.29 -12.83 4.17
N VAL A 207 -9.43 -12.36 4.68
CA VAL A 207 -9.67 -10.93 4.92
C VAL A 207 -9.45 -10.61 6.40
N PHE A 208 -8.69 -9.55 6.66
CA PHE A 208 -8.50 -9.01 8.02
C PHE A 208 -8.93 -7.55 8.07
N THR A 209 -9.65 -7.16 9.13
CA THR A 209 -10.01 -5.75 9.33
C THR A 209 -9.97 -5.30 10.78
N SER A 210 -9.61 -4.03 10.97
CA SER A 210 -9.72 -3.33 12.26
C SER A 210 -10.96 -2.42 12.35
N GLU A 211 -11.83 -2.42 11.34
CA GLU A 211 -13.06 -1.65 11.31
C GLU A 211 -14.12 -2.24 12.25
N LYS A 212 -14.70 -1.37 13.10
CA LYS A 212 -15.68 -1.75 14.13
C LYS A 212 -17.05 -1.11 13.92
N ASN A 213 -17.17 -0.12 13.02
CA ASN A 213 -18.46 0.45 12.68
C ASN A 213 -19.33 -0.60 12.00
N LYS A 214 -20.42 -0.98 12.65
CA LYS A 214 -21.31 -2.06 12.20
C LYS A 214 -21.80 -1.89 10.75
N LYS A 215 -22.12 -0.66 10.32
CA LYS A 215 -22.62 -0.42 8.95
C LYS A 215 -21.53 -0.67 7.89
N ILE A 216 -20.31 -0.24 8.18
CA ILE A 216 -19.15 -0.42 7.30
C ILE A 216 -18.69 -1.87 7.32
N HIS A 217 -18.62 -2.47 8.50
CA HIS A 217 -18.27 -3.87 8.70
C HIS A 217 -19.20 -4.80 7.90
N ASN A 218 -20.51 -4.55 7.93
CA ASN A 218 -21.48 -5.31 7.13
C ASN A 218 -21.20 -5.27 5.62
N ILE A 219 -20.64 -4.18 5.08
CA ILE A 219 -20.26 -4.09 3.66
C ILE A 219 -19.07 -5.01 3.36
N ILE A 220 -18.06 -5.00 4.23
CA ILE A 220 -16.89 -5.89 4.14
C ILE A 220 -17.35 -7.35 4.24
N GLU A 221 -18.22 -7.66 5.21
CA GLU A 221 -18.78 -8.99 5.42
C GLU A 221 -19.59 -9.47 4.20
N ALA A 222 -20.43 -8.60 3.63
CA ALA A 222 -21.21 -8.91 2.44
C ALA A 222 -20.31 -9.25 1.22
N GLU A 223 -19.23 -8.50 1.01
CA GLU A 223 -18.27 -8.81 -0.07
C GLU A 223 -17.51 -10.12 0.23
N CYS A 224 -17.14 -10.37 1.49
CA CYS A 224 -16.54 -11.66 1.90
C CYS A 224 -17.48 -12.84 1.62
N LYS A 225 -18.76 -12.73 1.99
CA LYS A 225 -19.80 -13.74 1.72
C LYS A 225 -19.97 -13.98 0.22
N LYS A 226 -20.02 -12.91 -0.59
CA LYS A 226 -20.10 -12.98 -2.05
C LYS A 226 -18.90 -13.71 -2.67
N LYS A 227 -17.70 -13.51 -2.12
CA LYS A 227 -16.46 -14.15 -2.58
C LYS A 227 -16.18 -15.50 -1.91
N LYS A 228 -17.01 -15.91 -0.95
CA LYS A 228 -16.86 -17.13 -0.14
C LYS A 228 -15.50 -17.21 0.55
N VAL A 229 -15.11 -16.13 1.22
CA VAL A 229 -13.83 -16.02 1.94
C VAL A 229 -14.03 -15.72 3.42
N SER A 230 -13.06 -16.11 4.24
CA SER A 230 -13.06 -15.87 5.69
C SER A 230 -12.76 -14.41 6.02
N LEU A 231 -13.53 -13.85 6.97
CA LEU A 231 -13.32 -12.52 7.53
C LEU A 231 -12.89 -12.63 9.00
N TYR A 232 -11.74 -12.05 9.32
CA TYR A 232 -11.24 -11.89 10.68
C TYR A 232 -11.33 -10.42 11.08
N THR A 233 -12.16 -10.13 12.06
CA THR A 233 -12.27 -8.78 12.64
C THR A 233 -11.46 -8.74 13.91
N HIS A 234 -10.55 -7.77 14.01
CA HIS A 234 -9.76 -7.59 15.20
C HIS A 234 -10.65 -7.23 16.39
N SER A 235 -10.74 -8.16 17.36
CA SER A 235 -11.30 -7.90 18.69
C SER A 235 -10.21 -7.31 19.57
N SER A 236 -10.45 -6.11 20.11
CA SER A 236 -9.53 -5.45 21.06
C SER A 236 -9.09 -6.47 22.12
N ARG A 237 -7.80 -6.81 22.17
CA ARG A 237 -7.27 -7.61 23.27
C ARG A 237 -6.85 -6.63 24.36
N SER A 238 -7.36 -6.83 25.56
CA SER A 238 -7.20 -5.92 26.70
C SER A 238 -5.75 -5.74 27.20
N GLU A 239 -4.74 -6.41 26.64
CA GLU A 239 -3.45 -6.57 27.34
C GLU A 239 -2.19 -6.64 26.46
N LYS A 240 -2.21 -6.17 25.20
CA LYS A 240 -0.98 -6.17 24.38
C LYS A 240 -0.34 -4.80 24.28
N ILE A 241 0.63 -4.57 25.16
CA ILE A 241 1.62 -3.52 24.98
C ILE A 241 2.60 -4.00 23.90
N PHE A 242 2.52 -3.38 22.73
CA PHE A 242 3.53 -3.53 21.69
C PHE A 242 4.65 -2.53 21.94
N ASP A 243 5.90 -3.01 21.93
CA ASP A 243 7.07 -2.15 21.87
C ASP A 243 7.21 -1.64 20.42
N LEU A 244 6.74 -0.43 20.17
CA LEU A 244 6.74 0.21 18.86
C LEU A 244 7.69 1.41 18.86
N ASN A 245 8.56 1.51 17.86
CA ASN A 245 9.39 2.70 17.65
C ASN A 245 8.64 3.86 16.95
N VAL A 246 7.33 3.70 16.71
CA VAL A 246 6.48 4.74 16.11
C VAL A 246 5.51 5.29 17.14
N LEU A 247 5.29 6.60 17.10
CA LEU A 247 4.45 7.30 18.06
C LEU A 247 2.98 7.31 17.65
N GLY A 248 2.11 7.42 18.65
CA GLY A 248 0.67 7.61 18.48
C GLY A 248 -0.17 6.37 18.77
N LYS A 249 -1.24 6.55 19.55
CA LYS A 249 -2.16 5.48 19.98
C LYS A 249 -2.82 4.74 18.81
N HIS A 250 -2.98 5.40 17.67
CA HIS A 250 -3.53 4.78 16.46
C HIS A 250 -2.60 3.70 15.87
N GLN A 251 -1.28 3.79 16.11
CA GLN A 251 -0.32 2.79 15.63
C GLN A 251 -0.50 1.44 16.31
N ILE A 252 -0.98 1.43 17.55
CA ILE A 252 -1.34 0.19 18.27
C ILE A 252 -2.38 -0.60 17.48
N LYS A 253 -3.42 0.05 16.95
CA LYS A 253 -4.46 -0.61 16.14
C LYS A 253 -3.92 -1.18 14.83
N ASN A 254 -2.98 -0.49 14.19
CA ASN A 254 -2.29 -0.99 13.00
C ASN A 254 -1.42 -2.21 13.35
N ALA A 255 -0.69 -2.15 14.46
CA ALA A 255 0.14 -3.24 14.96
C ALA A 255 -0.70 -4.47 15.37
N GLU A 256 -1.87 -4.26 15.98
CA GLU A 256 -2.84 -5.32 16.31
C GLU A 256 -3.32 -6.07 15.06
N LEU A 257 -3.69 -5.34 14.01
CA LEU A 257 -4.07 -5.92 12.72
C LEU A 257 -2.91 -6.74 12.13
N CYS A 258 -1.70 -6.19 12.13
CA CYS A 258 -0.50 -6.88 11.65
C CYS A 258 -0.18 -8.12 12.47
N PHE A 259 -0.40 -8.06 13.79
CA PHE A 259 -0.17 -9.18 14.69
C PHE A 259 -1.10 -10.35 14.38
N ASP A 260 -2.39 -10.09 14.16
CA ASP A 260 -3.35 -11.15 13.82
C ASP A 260 -3.07 -11.75 12.43
N ILE A 261 -2.69 -10.92 11.46
CA ILE A 261 -2.21 -11.38 10.14
C ILE A 261 -0.97 -12.26 10.28
N ALA A 262 0.05 -11.81 11.01
CA ALA A 262 1.30 -12.54 11.16
C ALA A 262 1.12 -13.86 11.91
N LYS A 263 0.20 -13.91 12.89
CA LYS A 263 -0.21 -15.16 13.53
C LYS A 263 -0.84 -16.15 12.56
N TYR A 264 -1.72 -15.67 11.70
CA TYR A 264 -2.35 -16.49 10.66
C TYR A 264 -1.31 -17.06 9.69
N LEU A 265 -0.25 -16.29 9.41
CA LEU A 265 0.91 -16.74 8.63
C LEU A 265 1.91 -17.59 9.41
N HIS A 266 1.55 -18.05 10.62
CA HIS A 266 2.39 -18.88 11.50
C HIS A 266 3.78 -18.28 11.80
N ILE A 267 3.88 -16.95 11.85
CA ILE A 267 5.12 -16.26 12.22
C ILE A 267 5.31 -16.35 13.74
N SER A 268 6.53 -16.63 14.18
CA SER A 268 6.84 -16.78 15.60
C SER A 268 6.54 -15.48 16.36
N LYS A 269 6.09 -15.60 17.63
CA LYS A 269 5.82 -14.41 18.47
C LYS A 269 7.07 -13.51 18.58
N LYS A 270 8.26 -14.11 18.63
CA LYS A 270 9.55 -13.41 18.67
C LYS A 270 9.74 -12.54 17.43
N ASP A 271 9.59 -13.10 16.24
CA ASP A 271 9.78 -12.36 14.98
C ASP A 271 8.72 -11.29 14.79
N ILE A 272 7.49 -11.53 15.26
CA ILE A 272 6.45 -10.50 15.26
C ILE A 272 6.86 -9.31 16.13
N GLN A 273 7.33 -9.55 17.36
CA GLN A 273 7.77 -8.50 18.27
C GLN A 273 8.98 -7.75 17.69
N THR A 274 9.97 -8.46 17.17
CA THR A 274 11.14 -7.86 16.51
C THR A 274 10.74 -7.02 15.30
N GLY A 275 9.85 -7.53 14.46
CA GLY A 275 9.36 -6.82 13.27
C GLY A 275 8.59 -5.55 13.62
N LEU A 276 7.66 -5.62 14.58
CA LEU A 276 6.90 -4.45 15.04
C LEU A 276 7.81 -3.36 15.62
N LYS A 277 8.80 -3.76 16.44
CA LYS A 277 9.78 -2.84 17.02
C LYS A 277 10.64 -2.18 15.93
N ASN A 278 11.13 -2.95 14.96
CA ASN A 278 12.04 -2.46 13.92
C ASN A 278 11.33 -1.74 12.77
N ALA A 279 10.00 -1.71 12.77
CA ALA A 279 9.27 -1.01 11.73
C ALA A 279 9.53 0.49 11.80
N HIS A 280 9.81 1.06 10.64
CA HIS A 280 10.10 2.47 10.46
C HIS A 280 9.30 2.98 9.26
N GLN A 281 8.70 4.16 9.41
CA GLN A 281 8.04 4.84 8.32
C GLN A 281 8.37 6.34 8.40
N PRO A 282 9.07 6.91 7.40
CA PRO A 282 9.38 8.33 7.41
C PRO A 282 8.12 9.20 7.41
N LEU A 283 8.23 10.41 7.98
CA LEU A 283 7.16 11.41 8.10
C LEU A 283 5.89 10.91 8.82
N ARG A 284 6.04 10.06 9.84
CA ARG A 284 4.93 9.60 10.70
C ARG A 284 5.29 9.79 12.17
N MET A 285 5.02 11.00 12.68
CA MET A 285 5.47 11.45 14.00
C MET A 285 6.96 11.15 14.23
N GLU A 286 7.77 11.38 13.20
CA GLU A 286 9.19 11.02 13.17
C GLU A 286 10.00 12.10 13.90
N ILE A 287 10.64 11.75 15.01
CA ILE A 287 11.53 12.67 15.72
C ILE A 287 12.89 12.66 15.02
N VAL A 288 13.24 13.76 14.36
CA VAL A 288 14.53 13.92 13.64
C VAL A 288 15.56 14.72 14.43
N SER A 289 15.14 15.42 15.50
CA SER A 289 16.00 16.08 16.46
C SER A 289 15.33 16.09 17.82
N GLN A 290 16.11 15.92 18.90
CA GLN A 290 15.62 16.01 20.28
C GLN A 290 15.83 17.41 20.87
N ILE A 291 16.91 18.11 20.49
CA ILE A 291 17.24 19.45 21.00
C ILE A 291 17.78 20.34 19.86
N PRO A 292 16.99 21.31 19.35
CA PRO A 292 15.57 21.48 19.64
C PRO A 292 14.77 20.26 19.17
N MET A 293 13.62 19.99 19.80
CA MET A 293 12.76 18.89 19.37
C MET A 293 12.17 19.23 17.99
N ILE A 294 12.43 18.38 16.99
CA ILE A 294 11.88 18.50 15.64
C ILE A 294 11.17 17.21 15.29
N ILE A 295 9.86 17.31 15.04
CA ILE A 295 8.99 16.20 14.67
C ILE A 295 8.47 16.43 13.26
N LEU A 296 8.62 15.43 12.38
CA LEU A 296 8.08 15.45 11.03
C LEU A 296 6.85 14.55 10.93
N ASP A 297 5.73 15.09 10.44
CA ASP A 297 4.50 14.34 10.26
C ASP A 297 3.75 14.75 8.98
N GLY A 298 3.36 13.76 8.17
CA GLY A 298 2.65 13.95 6.91
C GLY A 298 1.12 13.97 7.04
N ALA A 299 0.55 14.40 8.17
CA ALA A 299 -0.89 14.56 8.32
C ALA A 299 -1.44 15.65 7.39
N HIS A 300 -2.50 15.32 6.64
CA HIS A 300 -3.08 16.19 5.60
C HIS A 300 -4.61 16.06 5.50
N ASN A 301 -5.24 15.36 6.44
CA ASN A 301 -6.70 15.26 6.53
C ASN A 301 -7.15 15.35 8.00
N PRO A 302 -8.42 15.67 8.28
CA PRO A 302 -8.89 15.92 9.65
C PRO A 302 -8.59 14.79 10.62
N ASP A 303 -8.78 13.53 10.21
CA ASP A 303 -8.52 12.35 11.04
C ASP A 303 -7.03 12.23 11.41
N LYS A 304 -6.13 12.44 10.44
CA LYS A 304 -4.68 12.40 10.65
C LYS A 304 -4.21 13.56 11.53
N ILE A 305 -4.67 14.78 11.24
CA ILE A 305 -4.30 16.00 12.00
C ILE A 305 -4.71 15.86 13.47
N LYS A 306 -5.94 15.37 13.72
CA LYS A 306 -6.40 15.08 15.08
C LYS A 306 -5.44 14.15 15.81
N SER A 307 -5.02 13.06 15.15
CA SER A 307 -4.07 12.13 15.76
C SER A 307 -2.70 12.74 16.01
N THR A 308 -2.21 13.62 15.13
CA THR A 308 -0.96 14.36 15.30
C THR A 308 -1.04 15.25 16.54
N VAL A 309 -2.10 16.04 16.68
CA VAL A 309 -2.31 16.93 17.85
C VAL A 309 -2.39 16.14 19.16
N GLU A 310 -3.13 15.04 19.19
CA GLU A 310 -3.24 14.16 20.36
C GLU A 310 -1.87 13.59 20.74
N THR A 311 -1.09 13.11 19.76
CA THR A 311 0.23 12.51 20.00
C THR A 311 1.25 13.54 20.47
N THR A 312 1.29 14.73 19.86
CA THR A 312 2.17 15.82 20.29
C THR A 312 1.84 16.28 21.71
N SER A 313 0.54 16.35 22.05
CA SER A 313 0.11 16.70 23.42
C SER A 313 0.56 15.66 24.45
N ASP A 314 0.55 14.37 24.08
CA ASP A 314 1.06 13.30 24.95
C ASP A 314 2.59 13.42 25.16
N ILE A 315 3.36 13.75 24.11
CA ILE A 315 4.82 13.95 24.18
C ILE A 315 5.19 15.16 25.06
N LEU A 316 4.47 16.27 24.95
CA LEU A 316 4.75 17.47 25.74
C LEU A 316 4.43 17.30 27.24
N ARG A 317 3.67 16.27 27.60
CA ARG A 317 3.27 15.98 28.99
C ARG A 317 4.15 14.92 29.66
N SER A 318 4.96 14.18 28.89
CA SER A 318 5.91 13.17 29.38
C SER A 318 7.27 13.77 29.69
#